data_AF-A0A1C5I0H1-F1
#
_entry.id   AF-A0A1C5I0H1-F1
#
_cell.length_a   1.000
_cell.length_b   1.000
_cell.length_c   1.000
_cell.angle_alpha   90.00
_cell.angle_beta   90.00
_cell.angle_gamma   90.00
#
_symmetry.space_group_name_H-M   'P 1'
#
loop_
_entity.id
_entity.type
_entity.pdbx_description
1 polymer ?
#
loop_
_entity_poly.entity_id
_entity_poly.type
_entity_poly.pdbx_seq_one_letter_code
_entity_poly.pdbx_strand_id
1 'polypeptide(L)'
;MAYAVHFAATILACWLTAQVLAAARWTWRAPRVAIVCWQAVGLALGLSAMGLPMAVGLAAYDRPTGGALLALADDLAHGTLPAGVGAAHLGLVGVGFGIGAVLLTTTVRAVHGAVRAQRRHRELLSLVARRDPTVPGALVLDHPSAAAYCLPGVRPRVVVSAGTVDLLDPAELAAVLTHERAHAQERHDLVLLPFTALCRALPWFGWVRDAHARVALLVEMRADDKARELHAEEPLAGALRRFAAAGHRLTPAGTLGIGDRDLDVRVQRLLVADRPPRVLGATALAVAATLVTLPISLFLS
;
A
#
# COMPACT_ATOMS: atom_id res chain seq x y z
N MET A 1 -10.96 30.03 -10.62
CA MET A 1 -11.36 28.88 -11.49
C MET A 1 -10.17 28.08 -12.02
N ALA A 2 -9.07 28.71 -12.43
CA ALA A 2 -7.89 28.00 -12.94
C ALA A 2 -7.36 26.90 -12.01
N TYR A 3 -7.30 27.12 -10.70
CA TYR A 3 -6.81 26.13 -9.73
C TYR A 3 -7.71 24.88 -9.63
N ALA A 4 -9.03 25.03 -9.75
CA ALA A 4 -9.96 23.90 -9.77
C ALA A 4 -9.72 23.02 -11.01
N VAL A 5 -9.46 23.63 -12.18
CA VAL A 5 -9.11 22.90 -13.39
C VAL A 5 -7.80 22.11 -13.22
N HIS A 6 -6.81 22.67 -12.52
CA HIS A 6 -5.56 21.96 -12.23
C HIS A 6 -5.77 20.71 -11.36
N PHE A 7 -6.58 20.81 -10.30
CA PHE A 7 -6.92 19.64 -9.48
C PHE A 7 -7.72 18.59 -10.27
N ALA A 8 -8.70 19.02 -11.08
CA ALA A 8 -9.45 18.11 -11.93
C ALA A 8 -8.56 17.40 -12.97
N ALA A 9 -7.65 18.13 -13.61
CA ALA A 9 -6.67 17.57 -14.55
C ALA A 9 -5.72 16.59 -13.85
N THR A 10 -5.29 16.90 -12.63
CA THR A 10 -4.44 16.01 -11.82
C THR A 10 -5.18 14.71 -11.45
N ILE A 11 -6.45 14.79 -11.06
CA ILE A 11 -7.30 13.61 -10.80
C ILE A 11 -7.37 12.71 -12.04
N LEU A 12 -7.66 13.30 -13.21
CA LEU A 12 -7.72 12.58 -14.47
C LEU A 12 -6.37 11.93 -14.83
N ALA A 13 -5.27 12.68 -14.69
CA ALA A 13 -3.93 12.19 -14.97
C ALA A 13 -3.52 11.05 -14.01
N CYS A 14 -3.88 11.14 -12.73
CA CYS A 14 -3.69 10.07 -11.75
C CYS A 14 -4.46 8.81 -12.14
N TRP A 15 -5.73 8.96 -12.55
CA TRP A 15 -6.54 7.83 -13.00
C TRP A 15 -5.93 7.15 -14.24
N LEU A 16 -5.58 7.93 -15.28
CA LEU A 16 -4.93 7.41 -16.48
C LEU A 16 -3.60 6.71 -16.17
N THR A 17 -2.78 7.33 -15.32
CA THR A 17 -1.49 6.76 -14.89
C THR A 17 -1.69 5.45 -14.14
N ALA A 18 -2.70 5.35 -13.27
CA ALA A 18 -3.04 4.11 -12.58
C ALA A 18 -3.46 2.99 -13.56
N GLN A 19 -4.26 3.31 -14.57
CA GLN A 19 -4.66 2.35 -15.61
C GLN A 19 -3.46 1.83 -16.41
N VAL A 20 -2.55 2.74 -16.81
CA VAL A 20 -1.31 2.37 -17.51
C VAL A 20 -0.42 1.52 -16.60
N LEU A 21 -0.27 1.90 -15.34
CA LEU A 21 0.56 1.19 -14.36
C LEU A 21 0.01 -0.22 -14.07
N ALA A 22 -1.31 -0.37 -14.00
CA ALA A 22 -1.96 -1.67 -13.80
C ALA A 22 -1.78 -2.62 -15.00
N ALA A 23 -1.72 -2.08 -16.23
CA ALA A 23 -1.51 -2.86 -17.45
C ALA A 23 -0.02 -3.15 -17.73
N ALA A 24 0.89 -2.36 -17.17
CA ALA A 24 2.29 -2.39 -17.53
C ALA A 24 3.06 -3.59 -16.94
N ARG A 25 3.60 -4.46 -17.80
CA ARG A 25 4.42 -5.62 -17.41
C ARG A 25 5.79 -5.26 -16.82
N TRP A 26 6.28 -4.04 -17.02
CA TRP A 26 7.55 -3.61 -16.42
C TRP A 26 7.48 -3.54 -14.90
N THR A 27 6.28 -3.32 -14.34
CA THR A 27 6.07 -3.20 -12.88
C THR A 27 6.48 -4.47 -12.16
N TRP A 28 6.29 -5.63 -12.79
CA TRP A 28 6.69 -6.91 -12.23
C TRP A 28 8.20 -7.04 -12.16
N ARG A 29 8.94 -6.46 -13.11
CA ARG A 29 10.42 -6.49 -13.11
C ARG A 29 11.05 -5.47 -12.17
N ALA A 30 10.30 -4.46 -11.74
CA ALA A 30 10.77 -3.41 -10.83
C ALA A 30 9.72 -3.08 -9.75
N PRO A 31 9.36 -4.04 -8.88
CA PRO A 31 8.22 -3.91 -7.98
C PRO A 31 8.37 -2.74 -7.01
N ARG A 32 9.59 -2.49 -6.50
CA ARG A 32 9.86 -1.34 -5.62
C ARG A 32 9.52 0.00 -6.28
N VAL A 33 9.88 0.18 -7.55
CA VAL A 33 9.59 1.41 -8.30
C VAL A 33 8.09 1.54 -8.54
N ALA A 34 7.43 0.46 -8.91
CA ALA A 34 5.99 0.44 -9.13
C ALA A 34 5.21 0.76 -7.85
N ILE A 35 5.61 0.22 -6.69
CA ILE A 35 5.01 0.54 -5.38
C ILE A 35 5.11 2.04 -5.09
N VAL A 36 6.29 2.65 -5.28
CA VAL A 36 6.48 4.09 -5.08
C VAL A 36 5.56 4.90 -6.01
N CYS A 37 5.44 4.50 -7.28
CA CYS A 37 4.54 5.16 -8.23
C CYS A 37 3.06 5.05 -7.79
N TRP A 38 2.62 3.88 -7.33
CA TRP A 38 1.26 3.70 -6.80
C TRP A 38 0.98 4.57 -5.58
N GLN A 39 1.93 4.67 -4.65
CA GLN A 39 1.81 5.54 -3.47
C GLN A 39 1.73 7.02 -3.86
N ALA A 40 2.58 7.45 -4.79
CA ALA A 40 2.58 8.80 -5.31
C ALA A 40 1.24 9.15 -6.00
N VAL A 41 0.73 8.26 -6.86
CA VAL A 41 -0.58 8.44 -7.51
C VAL A 41 -1.70 8.51 -6.46
N GLY A 42 -1.69 7.63 -5.46
CA GLY A 42 -2.68 7.66 -4.37
C GLY A 42 -2.65 8.95 -3.57
N LEU A 43 -1.45 9.44 -3.23
CA LEU A 43 -1.27 10.71 -2.51
C LEU A 43 -1.73 11.91 -3.34
N ALA A 44 -1.32 11.98 -4.61
CA ALA A 44 -1.72 13.03 -5.54
C ALA A 44 -3.24 13.08 -5.73
N LEU A 45 -3.88 11.90 -5.87
CA LEU A 45 -5.32 11.78 -5.97
C LEU A 45 -6.02 12.26 -4.70
N GLY A 46 -5.54 11.87 -3.52
CA GLY A 46 -6.09 12.31 -2.24
C GLY A 46 -6.02 13.82 -2.04
N LEU A 47 -4.84 14.41 -2.29
CA LEU A 47 -4.64 15.86 -2.21
C LEU A 47 -5.52 16.61 -3.21
N SER A 48 -5.64 16.10 -4.44
CA SER A 48 -6.46 16.73 -5.47
C SER A 48 -7.96 16.61 -5.20
N ALA A 49 -8.41 15.49 -4.62
CA ALA A 49 -9.79 15.31 -4.19
C ALA A 49 -10.18 16.29 -3.07
N MET A 50 -9.25 16.61 -2.17
CA MET A 50 -9.44 17.67 -1.16
C MET A 50 -9.41 19.07 -1.80
N GLY A 51 -8.43 19.32 -2.67
CA GLY A 51 -8.17 20.64 -3.25
C GLY A 51 -9.21 21.10 -4.26
N LEU A 52 -9.81 20.20 -5.04
CA LEU A 52 -10.82 20.53 -6.05
C LEU A 52 -12.01 21.32 -5.47
N PRO A 53 -12.77 20.83 -4.48
CA PRO A 53 -13.88 21.57 -3.91
C PRO A 53 -13.41 22.85 -3.19
N MET A 54 -12.24 22.83 -2.53
CA MET A 54 -11.67 24.03 -1.91
C MET A 54 -11.38 25.13 -2.94
N ALA A 55 -10.76 24.78 -4.07
CA ALA A 55 -10.42 25.71 -5.13
C ALA A 55 -11.65 26.30 -5.84
N VAL A 56 -12.75 25.56 -5.90
CA VAL A 56 -14.05 26.08 -6.39
C VAL A 56 -14.65 27.04 -5.37
N GLY A 57 -14.69 26.65 -4.08
CA GLY A 57 -15.22 27.50 -3.02
C GLY A 57 -14.44 28.81 -2.83
N LEU A 58 -13.13 28.77 -3.04
CA LEU A 58 -12.22 29.90 -2.88
C LEU A 58 -11.98 30.69 -4.18
N ALA A 59 -12.72 30.42 -5.24
CA ALA A 59 -12.44 31.02 -6.54
C ALA A 59 -12.52 32.56 -6.57
N ALA A 60 -13.28 33.17 -5.65
CA ALA A 60 -13.41 34.62 -5.53
C ALA A 60 -12.12 35.31 -5.06
N TYR A 61 -11.21 34.60 -4.39
CA TYR A 61 -9.95 35.16 -3.91
C TYR A 61 -8.90 35.33 -5.02
N ASP A 62 -9.09 34.66 -6.16
CA ASP A 62 -8.15 34.59 -7.30
C ASP A 62 -6.69 34.30 -6.91
N ARG A 63 -6.51 33.57 -5.81
CA ARG A 63 -5.21 33.14 -5.27
C ARG A 63 -5.08 31.63 -5.34
N PRO A 64 -3.85 31.11 -5.31
CA PRO A 64 -3.62 29.69 -5.10
C PRO A 64 -4.28 29.19 -3.81
N THR A 65 -4.58 27.90 -3.75
CA THR A 65 -5.47 27.34 -2.71
C THR A 65 -4.93 27.53 -1.29
N GLY A 66 -3.60 27.44 -1.10
CA GLY A 66 -2.97 27.74 0.19
C GLY A 66 -3.19 29.18 0.63
N GLY A 67 -2.75 30.13 -0.19
CA GLY A 67 -2.93 31.57 0.05
C GLY A 67 -4.40 31.99 0.18
N ALA A 68 -5.31 31.35 -0.56
CA ALA A 68 -6.74 31.62 -0.46
C ALA A 68 -7.36 31.07 0.84
N LEU A 69 -6.88 29.93 1.36
CA LEU A 69 -7.29 29.42 2.67
C LEU A 69 -6.84 30.34 3.82
N LEU A 70 -5.62 30.87 3.73
CA LEU A 70 -5.11 31.84 4.70
C LEU A 70 -5.91 33.15 4.66
N ALA A 71 -6.21 33.66 3.46
CA ALA A 71 -7.04 34.84 3.29
C ALA A 71 -8.47 34.62 3.82
N LEU A 72 -9.06 33.45 3.55
CA LEU A 72 -10.37 33.09 4.10
C LEU A 72 -10.36 33.07 5.64
N ALA A 73 -9.30 32.55 6.26
CA ALA A 73 -9.20 32.52 7.72
C ALA A 73 -9.12 33.93 8.31
N ASP A 74 -8.37 34.83 7.66
CA ASP A 74 -8.25 36.24 8.05
C ASP A 74 -9.59 37.00 7.87
N ASP A 75 -10.24 36.83 6.72
CA ASP A 75 -11.53 37.47 6.44
C ASP A 75 -12.66 36.96 7.34
N LEU A 76 -12.63 35.68 7.73
CA LEU A 76 -13.59 35.14 8.68
C LEU A 76 -13.37 35.69 10.10
N ALA A 77 -12.12 35.95 10.48
CA ALA A 77 -11.78 36.54 11.78
C ALA A 77 -12.20 38.01 11.88
N HIS A 78 -12.13 38.76 10.77
CA HIS A 78 -12.47 40.18 10.70
C HIS A 78 -13.88 40.47 10.17
N GLY A 79 -14.61 39.46 9.70
CA GLY A 79 -15.96 39.60 9.16
C GLY A 79 -16.01 40.28 7.78
N THR A 80 -14.91 40.24 7.03
CA THR A 80 -14.69 40.97 5.77
C THR A 80 -14.81 40.09 4.53
N LEU A 81 -15.67 39.07 4.57
CA LEU A 81 -15.83 38.12 3.47
C LEU A 81 -16.11 38.84 2.13
N PRO A 82 -15.38 38.51 1.04
CA PRO A 82 -15.58 39.14 -0.26
C PRO A 82 -17.02 38.98 -0.78
N ALA A 83 -17.51 40.01 -1.47
CA ALA A 83 -18.79 39.96 -2.17
C ALA A 83 -18.77 38.83 -3.21
N GLY A 84 -19.52 37.75 -2.95
CA GLY A 84 -19.55 36.52 -3.77
C GLY A 84 -19.25 35.24 -3.00
N VAL A 85 -18.60 35.32 -1.83
CA VAL A 85 -18.37 34.16 -0.96
C VAL A 85 -19.57 33.93 -0.06
N GLY A 86 -20.52 33.14 -0.54
CA GLY A 86 -21.71 32.72 0.22
C GLY A 86 -21.55 31.38 0.96
N ALA A 87 -22.61 30.96 1.67
CA ALA A 87 -22.64 29.70 2.41
C ALA A 87 -22.32 28.46 1.55
N ALA A 88 -22.72 28.45 0.27
CA ALA A 88 -22.40 27.36 -0.66
C ALA A 88 -20.88 27.22 -0.92
N HIS A 89 -20.16 28.35 -1.03
CA HIS A 89 -18.72 28.38 -1.23
C HIS A 89 -17.97 27.89 0.02
N LEU A 90 -18.39 28.35 1.19
CA LEU A 90 -17.88 27.85 2.47
C LEU A 90 -18.18 26.36 2.66
N GLY A 91 -19.35 25.90 2.21
CA GLY A 91 -19.72 24.49 2.18
C GLY A 91 -18.75 23.65 1.36
N LEU A 92 -18.33 24.12 0.17
CA LEU A 92 -17.34 23.43 -0.66
C LEU A 92 -15.95 23.36 0.00
N VAL A 93 -15.52 24.43 0.68
CA VAL A 93 -14.29 24.40 1.48
C VAL A 93 -14.41 23.37 2.61
N GLY A 94 -15.55 23.34 3.29
CA GLY A 94 -15.89 22.34 4.30
C GLY A 94 -15.87 20.90 3.76
N VAL A 95 -16.37 20.67 2.54
CA VAL A 95 -16.28 19.36 1.87
C VAL A 95 -14.83 18.94 1.68
N GLY A 96 -13.95 19.85 1.21
CA GLY A 96 -12.53 19.55 1.08
C GLY A 96 -11.87 19.13 2.39
N PHE A 97 -12.14 19.87 3.48
CA PHE A 97 -11.66 19.51 4.81
C PHE A 97 -12.26 18.19 5.30
N GLY A 98 -13.54 17.95 5.00
CA GLY A 98 -14.23 16.70 5.30
C GLY A 98 -13.58 15.49 4.64
N ILE A 99 -13.22 15.60 3.35
CA ILE A 99 -12.47 14.55 2.63
C ILE A 99 -11.15 14.28 3.33
N GLY A 100 -10.39 15.33 3.67
CA GLY A 100 -9.13 15.19 4.40
C GLY A 100 -9.30 14.53 5.76
N ALA A 101 -10.31 14.92 6.53
CA ALA A 101 -10.63 14.33 7.82
C ALA A 101 -11.02 12.85 7.69
N VAL A 102 -11.81 12.47 6.67
CA VAL A 102 -12.15 11.07 6.40
C VAL A 102 -10.90 10.26 6.05
N LEU A 103 -10.07 10.73 5.12
CA LEU A 103 -8.83 10.05 4.73
C LEU A 103 -7.85 9.88 5.92
N LEU A 104 -7.68 10.93 6.71
CA LEU A 104 -6.82 10.90 7.89
C LEU A 104 -7.37 9.95 8.96
N THR A 105 -8.64 10.09 9.33
CA THR A 105 -9.23 9.29 10.41
C THR A 105 -9.35 7.81 10.03
N THR A 106 -9.65 7.48 8.78
CA THR A 106 -9.68 6.08 8.30
C THR A 106 -8.28 5.46 8.31
N THR A 107 -7.26 6.21 7.90
CA THR A 107 -5.86 5.77 7.97
C THR A 107 -5.43 5.56 9.42
N VAL A 108 -5.68 6.52 10.32
CA VAL A 108 -5.37 6.40 11.75
C VAL A 108 -6.10 5.21 12.39
N ARG A 109 -7.39 5.03 12.09
CA ARG A 109 -8.15 3.86 12.58
C ARG A 109 -7.59 2.54 12.06
N ALA A 110 -7.19 2.48 10.79
CA ALA A 110 -6.58 1.28 10.21
C ALA A 110 -5.23 0.96 10.87
N VAL A 111 -4.38 1.97 11.09
CA VAL A 111 -3.11 1.84 11.83
C VAL A 111 -3.37 1.35 13.25
N HIS A 112 -4.29 1.99 13.99
CA HIS A 112 -4.61 1.60 15.36
C HIS A 112 -5.18 0.18 15.43
N GLY A 113 -6.07 -0.20 14.51
CA GLY A 113 -6.62 -1.55 14.41
C GLY A 113 -5.54 -2.59 14.14
N ALA A 114 -4.65 -2.34 13.19
CA ALA A 114 -3.53 -3.21 12.87
C ALA A 114 -2.59 -3.38 14.07
N VAL A 115 -2.20 -2.29 14.73
CA VAL A 115 -1.35 -2.32 15.92
C VAL A 115 -2.00 -3.09 17.07
N ARG A 116 -3.30 -2.89 17.31
CA ARG A 116 -4.04 -3.61 18.37
C ARG A 116 -4.15 -5.10 18.06
N ALA A 117 -4.53 -5.46 16.84
CA ALA A 117 -4.62 -6.85 16.40
C ALA A 117 -3.26 -7.56 16.53
N GLN A 118 -2.19 -6.89 16.11
CA GLN A 118 -0.83 -7.40 16.27
C GLN A 118 -0.42 -7.61 17.73
N ARG A 119 -0.76 -6.68 18.64
CA ARG A 119 -0.46 -6.84 20.08
C ARG A 119 -1.18 -8.07 20.65
N ARG A 120 -2.49 -8.19 20.42
CA ARG A 120 -3.28 -9.33 20.87
C ARG A 120 -2.76 -10.65 20.31
N HIS A 121 -2.39 -10.66 19.03
CA HIS A 121 -1.86 -11.86 18.39
C HIS A 121 -0.48 -12.25 18.94
N ARG A 122 0.39 -11.28 19.25
CA ARG A 122 1.68 -11.56 19.93
C ARG A 122 1.48 -12.10 21.34
N GLU A 123 0.52 -11.59 22.09
CA GLU A 123 0.18 -12.11 23.42
C GLU A 123 -0.28 -13.57 23.32
N LEU A 124 -1.22 -13.87 22.42
CA LEU A 124 -1.69 -15.24 22.19
C LEU A 124 -0.55 -16.17 21.74
N LEU A 125 0.31 -15.72 20.83
CA LEU A 125 1.44 -16.52 20.38
C LEU A 125 2.51 -16.71 21.46
N SER A 126 2.66 -15.78 22.40
CA SER A 126 3.56 -15.98 23.53
C SER A 126 3.13 -17.14 24.45
N LEU A 127 1.85 -17.51 24.40
CA LEU A 127 1.28 -18.61 25.16
C LEU A 127 1.34 -19.96 24.42
N VAL A 128 1.33 -19.95 23.09
CA VAL A 128 1.17 -21.18 22.28
C VAL A 128 2.43 -21.53 21.49
N ALA A 129 3.24 -20.55 21.08
CA ALA A 129 4.37 -20.80 20.20
C ALA A 129 5.64 -21.14 20.98
N ARG A 130 6.38 -22.16 20.51
CA ARG A 130 7.62 -22.63 21.14
C ARG A 130 8.83 -22.22 20.30
N ARG A 131 9.98 -22.02 20.95
CA ARG A 131 11.26 -21.90 20.25
C ARG A 131 11.76 -23.31 19.97
N ASP A 132 11.93 -23.64 18.70
CA ASP A 132 12.44 -24.93 18.28
C ASP A 132 13.91 -24.78 17.83
N PRO A 133 14.85 -25.61 18.35
CA PRO A 133 16.24 -25.59 17.90
C PRO A 133 16.42 -25.99 16.43
N THR A 134 15.45 -26.69 15.82
CA THR A 134 15.48 -27.06 14.39
C THR A 134 15.27 -25.87 13.46
N VAL A 135 14.67 -24.78 13.93
CA VAL A 135 14.44 -23.55 13.14
C VAL A 135 14.97 -22.32 13.89
N PRO A 136 16.29 -22.04 13.84
CA PRO A 136 16.90 -20.96 14.58
C PRO A 136 16.28 -19.59 14.23
N GLY A 137 15.75 -18.91 15.24
CA GLY A 137 15.21 -17.55 15.10
C GLY A 137 13.75 -17.47 14.62
N ALA A 138 13.04 -18.60 14.48
CA ALA A 138 11.60 -18.65 14.25
C ALA A 138 10.86 -19.22 15.48
N LEU A 139 9.57 -18.90 15.58
CA LEU A 139 8.65 -19.52 16.54
C LEU A 139 7.87 -20.62 15.84
N VAL A 140 7.85 -21.82 16.40
CA VAL A 140 7.07 -22.94 15.87
C VAL A 140 5.71 -22.98 16.56
N LEU A 141 4.65 -23.05 15.76
CA LEU A 141 3.27 -23.23 16.21
C LEU A 141 2.86 -24.68 15.98
N ASP A 142 2.42 -25.36 17.05
CA ASP A 142 1.91 -26.73 16.99
C ASP A 142 0.55 -26.77 16.27
N HIS A 143 0.58 -26.64 14.94
CA HIS A 143 -0.60 -26.65 14.09
C HIS A 143 -0.34 -27.45 12.81
N PRO A 144 -1.22 -28.39 12.43
CA PRO A 144 -1.00 -29.28 11.29
C PRO A 144 -1.12 -28.57 9.93
N SER A 145 -1.79 -27.42 9.85
CA SER A 145 -1.88 -26.65 8.59
C SER A 145 -0.58 -25.92 8.30
N ALA A 146 -0.09 -26.00 7.07
CA ALA A 146 1.13 -25.32 6.63
C ALA A 146 0.90 -23.79 6.54
N ALA A 147 1.56 -23.03 7.42
CA ALA A 147 1.55 -21.57 7.45
C ALA A 147 2.89 -21.03 7.96
N ALA A 148 3.48 -20.12 7.20
CA ALA A 148 4.58 -19.27 7.64
C ALA A 148 4.13 -17.82 7.53
N TYR A 149 4.38 -17.02 8.56
CA TYR A 149 4.10 -15.58 8.52
C TYR A 149 5.01 -14.82 9.47
N CYS A 150 5.37 -13.59 9.10
CA CYS A 150 6.09 -12.69 9.99
C CYS A 150 5.15 -11.80 10.81
N LEU A 151 5.40 -11.71 12.11
CA LEU A 151 4.83 -10.68 12.96
C LEU A 151 5.66 -9.40 12.82
N PRO A 152 5.10 -8.31 12.28
CA PRO A 152 5.78 -7.01 12.28
C PRO A 152 5.97 -6.53 13.72
N GLY A 153 6.86 -5.56 13.97
CA GLY A 153 7.12 -4.98 15.29
C GLY A 153 8.57 -4.51 15.49
N VAL A 154 8.89 -3.98 16.68
CA VAL A 154 10.26 -3.53 17.03
C VAL A 154 11.27 -4.67 16.96
N ARG A 155 10.81 -5.89 17.26
CA ARG A 155 11.56 -7.13 17.06
C ARG A 155 10.67 -8.07 16.25
N PRO A 156 10.79 -8.08 14.91
CA PRO A 156 9.98 -8.95 14.09
C PRO A 156 10.28 -10.41 14.41
N ARG A 157 9.24 -11.24 14.42
CA ARG A 157 9.36 -12.68 14.68
C ARG A 157 8.66 -13.43 13.57
N VAL A 158 9.38 -14.34 12.94
CA VAL A 158 8.79 -15.28 11.98
C VAL A 158 8.16 -16.42 12.75
N VAL A 159 6.92 -16.75 12.41
CA VAL A 159 6.17 -17.87 12.96
C VAL A 159 5.99 -18.89 11.84
N VAL A 160 6.29 -20.15 12.13
CA VAL A 160 6.15 -21.27 11.21
C VAL A 160 5.31 -22.33 11.90
N SER A 161 4.39 -22.97 11.21
CA SER A 161 3.64 -24.10 11.77
C SER A 161 4.41 -25.41 11.65
N ALA A 162 4.13 -26.36 12.56
CA ALA A 162 4.66 -27.73 12.47
C ALA A 162 4.40 -28.35 11.08
N GLY A 163 3.18 -28.19 10.54
CA GLY A 163 2.86 -28.66 9.19
C GLY A 163 3.69 -28.01 8.06
N THR A 164 4.29 -26.85 8.28
CA THR A 164 5.23 -26.25 7.32
C THR A 164 6.61 -26.88 7.42
N VAL A 165 7.06 -27.17 8.65
CA VAL A 165 8.35 -27.83 8.90
C VAL A 165 8.33 -29.24 8.33
N ASP A 166 7.19 -29.94 8.42
CA ASP A 166 7.03 -31.29 7.86
C ASP A 166 6.88 -31.30 6.32
N LEU A 167 6.38 -30.20 5.74
CA LEU A 167 6.11 -30.10 4.30
C LEU A 167 7.33 -29.68 3.47
N LEU A 168 8.20 -28.84 4.04
CA LEU A 168 9.28 -28.17 3.31
C LEU A 168 10.65 -28.75 3.66
N ASP A 169 11.49 -28.89 2.64
CA ASP A 169 12.89 -29.29 2.87
C ASP A 169 13.67 -28.12 3.50
N PRO A 170 14.83 -28.35 4.16
CA PRO A 170 15.57 -27.30 4.85
C PRO A 170 15.92 -26.07 3.99
N ALA A 171 16.23 -26.28 2.70
CA ALA A 171 16.51 -25.20 1.76
C ALA A 171 15.26 -24.37 1.42
N GLU A 172 14.12 -25.03 1.25
CA GLU A 172 12.83 -24.40 0.99
C GLU A 172 12.34 -23.61 2.20
N LEU A 173 12.47 -24.20 3.39
CA LEU A 173 12.15 -23.54 4.66
C LEU A 173 13.03 -22.30 4.87
N ALA A 174 14.33 -22.39 4.60
CA ALA A 174 15.23 -21.24 4.71
C ALA A 174 14.86 -20.10 3.74
N ALA A 175 14.43 -20.43 2.51
CA ALA A 175 13.96 -19.47 1.54
C ALA A 175 12.67 -18.77 2.00
N VAL A 176 11.69 -19.53 2.49
CA VAL A 176 10.42 -19.00 3.05
C VAL A 176 10.68 -18.11 4.26
N LEU A 177 11.58 -18.51 5.16
CA LEU A 177 11.94 -17.67 6.32
C LEU A 177 12.57 -16.34 5.89
N THR A 178 13.39 -16.33 4.84
CA THR A 178 13.95 -15.08 4.30
C THR A 178 12.86 -14.21 3.66
N HIS A 179 11.94 -14.81 2.90
CA HIS A 179 10.75 -14.13 2.36
C HIS A 179 9.94 -13.46 3.47
N GLU A 180 9.62 -14.19 4.53
CA GLU A 180 8.87 -13.66 5.67
C GLU A 180 9.63 -12.56 6.41
N ARG A 181 10.94 -12.70 6.59
CA ARG A 181 11.77 -11.62 7.18
C ARG A 181 11.77 -10.38 6.30
N ALA A 182 11.73 -10.52 4.98
CA ALA A 182 11.70 -9.38 4.06
C ALA A 182 10.44 -8.53 4.27
N HIS A 183 9.27 -9.14 4.51
CA HIS A 183 8.04 -8.40 4.84
C HIS A 183 8.19 -7.51 6.07
N ALA A 184 8.85 -7.99 7.11
CA ALA A 184 9.11 -7.20 8.31
C ALA A 184 10.20 -6.13 8.12
N GLN A 185 11.28 -6.45 7.40
CA GLN A 185 12.38 -5.52 7.17
C GLN A 185 11.93 -4.33 6.32
N GLU A 186 11.16 -4.58 5.26
CA GLU A 186 10.64 -3.53 4.37
C GLU A 186 9.29 -2.97 4.83
N ARG A 187 8.78 -3.42 5.99
CA ARG A 187 7.49 -2.97 6.58
C ARG A 187 6.37 -2.95 5.57
N HIS A 188 6.24 -4.05 4.84
CA HIS A 188 5.25 -4.23 3.79
C HIS A 188 3.81 -4.04 4.28
N ASP A 189 3.56 -4.27 5.58
CA ASP A 189 2.30 -3.93 6.24
C ASP A 189 1.99 -2.43 6.14
N LEU A 190 2.96 -1.56 6.46
CA LEU A 190 2.77 -0.10 6.38
C LEU A 190 2.52 0.38 4.94
N VAL A 191 3.15 -0.25 3.95
CA VAL A 191 2.94 0.07 2.53
C VAL A 191 1.49 -0.20 2.12
N LEU A 192 0.89 -1.28 2.60
CA LEU A 192 -0.49 -1.65 2.25
C LEU A 192 -1.56 -0.93 3.10
N LEU A 193 -1.19 -0.29 4.21
CA LEU A 193 -2.14 0.37 5.12
C LEU A 193 -2.99 1.44 4.43
N PRO A 194 -2.45 2.39 3.63
CA PRO A 194 -3.26 3.41 2.96
C PRO A 194 -4.32 2.80 2.05
N PHE A 195 -3.93 1.80 1.25
CA PHE A 195 -4.85 1.10 0.34
C PHE A 195 -5.91 0.32 1.12
N THR A 196 -5.52 -0.34 2.22
CA THR A 196 -6.46 -1.09 3.06
C THR A 196 -7.44 -0.15 3.77
N ALA A 197 -6.98 1.02 4.21
CA ALA A 197 -7.84 2.06 4.77
C ALA A 197 -8.83 2.57 3.72
N LEU A 198 -8.36 2.80 2.49
CA LEU A 198 -9.19 3.26 1.38
C LEU A 198 -10.25 2.21 0.99
N CYS A 199 -9.90 0.92 0.93
CA CYS A 199 -10.87 -0.17 0.71
C CYS A 199 -11.99 -0.18 1.76
N ARG A 200 -11.69 0.16 3.02
CA ARG A 200 -12.69 0.24 4.10
C ARG A 200 -13.53 1.52 4.02
N ALA A 201 -12.92 2.63 3.64
CA ALA A 201 -13.59 3.93 3.51
C ALA A 201 -14.51 3.97 2.28
N LEU A 202 -14.11 3.32 1.20
CA LEU A 202 -14.73 3.37 -0.13
C LEU A 202 -15.04 1.95 -0.65
N PRO A 203 -15.85 1.14 0.07
CA PRO A 203 -16.05 -0.28 -0.26
C PRO A 203 -16.73 -0.50 -1.61
N TRP A 204 -17.46 0.49 -2.12
CA TRP A 204 -18.20 0.40 -3.39
C TRP A 204 -17.33 0.67 -4.62
N PHE A 205 -16.14 1.25 -4.43
CA PHE A 205 -15.24 1.60 -5.53
C PHE A 205 -14.34 0.41 -5.89
N GLY A 206 -14.74 -0.35 -6.91
CA GLY A 206 -13.98 -1.52 -7.40
C GLY A 206 -12.52 -1.20 -7.72
N TRP A 207 -12.27 -0.03 -8.32
CA TRP A 207 -10.93 0.45 -8.64
C TRP A 207 -9.98 0.50 -7.43
N VAL A 208 -10.47 0.83 -6.24
CA VAL A 208 -9.64 0.85 -5.01
C VAL A 208 -9.20 -0.56 -4.62
N ARG A 209 -10.10 -1.54 -4.75
CA ARG A 209 -9.78 -2.95 -4.48
C ARG A 209 -8.78 -3.49 -5.50
N ASP A 210 -8.96 -3.12 -6.77
CA ASP A 210 -8.03 -3.51 -7.84
C ASP A 210 -6.64 -2.92 -7.58
N ALA A 211 -6.55 -1.64 -7.22
CA ALA A 211 -5.29 -0.99 -6.85
C ALA A 211 -4.63 -1.68 -5.64
N HIS A 212 -5.41 -2.00 -4.59
CA HIS A 212 -4.92 -2.74 -3.42
C HIS A 212 -4.34 -4.10 -3.82
N ALA A 213 -5.07 -4.89 -4.62
CA ALA A 213 -4.62 -6.20 -5.08
C ALA A 213 -3.33 -6.10 -5.91
N ARG A 214 -3.21 -5.09 -6.78
CA ARG A 214 -2.00 -4.85 -7.58
C ARG A 214 -0.80 -4.51 -6.71
N VAL A 215 -0.96 -3.63 -5.72
CA VAL A 215 0.14 -3.28 -4.80
C VAL A 215 0.50 -4.46 -3.91
N ALA A 216 -0.47 -5.24 -3.44
CA ALA A 216 -0.22 -6.46 -2.68
C ALA A 216 0.62 -7.48 -3.48
N LEU A 217 0.29 -7.70 -4.76
CA LEU A 217 1.09 -8.56 -5.62
C LEU A 217 2.52 -8.04 -5.83
N LEU A 218 2.69 -6.73 -6.02
CA LEU A 218 4.03 -6.13 -6.14
C LEU A 218 4.86 -6.26 -4.85
N VAL A 219 4.21 -6.17 -3.69
CA VAL A 219 4.82 -6.39 -2.38
C VAL A 219 5.30 -7.84 -2.23
N GLU A 220 4.51 -8.82 -2.64
CA GLU A 220 4.93 -10.23 -2.68
C GLU A 220 6.13 -10.44 -3.62
N MET A 221 6.08 -9.88 -4.83
CA MET A 221 7.20 -9.94 -5.78
C MET A 221 8.48 -9.29 -5.22
N ARG A 222 8.34 -8.24 -4.40
CA ARG A 222 9.48 -7.60 -3.76
C ARG A 222 10.08 -8.46 -2.65
N ALA A 223 9.25 -9.15 -1.87
CA ALA A 223 9.71 -10.11 -0.88
C ALA A 223 10.41 -11.32 -1.55
N ASP A 224 9.88 -11.80 -2.67
CA ASP A 224 10.49 -12.84 -3.50
C ASP A 224 11.89 -12.41 -3.99
N ASP A 225 12.04 -11.17 -4.47
CA ASP A 225 13.34 -10.62 -4.91
C ASP A 225 14.37 -10.62 -3.78
N LYS A 226 13.94 -10.30 -2.56
CA LYS A 226 14.83 -10.28 -1.40
C LYS A 226 15.26 -11.69 -1.01
N ALA A 227 14.38 -12.68 -1.14
CA ALA A 227 14.72 -14.07 -0.93
C ALA A 227 15.73 -14.59 -1.98
N ARG A 228 15.60 -14.18 -3.25
CA ARG A 228 16.55 -14.52 -4.33
C ARG A 228 17.96 -13.96 -4.12
N GLU A 229 18.11 -12.85 -3.40
CA GLU A 229 19.44 -12.29 -3.10
C GLU A 229 20.27 -13.23 -2.21
N LEU A 230 19.62 -14.08 -1.41
CA LEU A 230 20.27 -14.93 -0.39
C LEU A 230 20.14 -16.43 -0.66
N HIS A 231 19.18 -16.84 -1.50
CA HIS A 231 18.87 -18.23 -1.77
C HIS A 231 18.66 -18.49 -3.26
N ALA A 232 18.87 -19.74 -3.68
CA ALA A 232 18.55 -20.16 -5.04
C ALA A 232 17.04 -20.01 -5.34
N GLU A 233 16.70 -19.84 -6.62
CA GLU A 233 15.32 -19.62 -7.09
C GLU A 233 14.45 -20.87 -6.94
N GLU A 234 15.07 -22.05 -7.10
CA GLU A 234 14.40 -23.35 -7.07
C GLU A 234 13.75 -23.68 -5.71
N PRO A 235 14.42 -23.51 -4.55
CA PRO A 235 13.80 -23.70 -3.24
C PRO A 235 12.55 -22.85 -2.99
N LEU A 236 12.55 -21.58 -3.40
CA LEU A 236 11.39 -20.71 -3.18
C LEU A 236 10.23 -21.11 -4.09
N ALA A 237 10.50 -21.41 -5.37
CA ALA A 237 9.49 -21.89 -6.30
C ALA A 237 8.94 -23.29 -5.91
N GLY A 238 9.80 -24.15 -5.35
CA GLY A 238 9.42 -25.44 -4.76
C GLY A 238 8.46 -25.26 -3.58
N ALA A 239 8.85 -24.42 -2.61
CA ALA A 239 8.02 -24.11 -1.45
C ALA A 239 6.64 -23.55 -1.83
N LEU A 240 6.60 -22.58 -2.75
CA LEU A 240 5.36 -21.97 -3.23
C LEU A 240 4.42 -23.00 -3.87
N ARG A 241 4.97 -23.95 -4.65
CA ARG A 241 4.20 -25.06 -5.25
C ARG A 241 3.70 -26.05 -4.21
N ARG A 242 4.51 -26.42 -3.22
CA ARG A 242 4.09 -27.30 -2.11
C ARG A 242 2.98 -26.65 -1.27
N PHE A 243 3.09 -25.37 -0.97
CA PHE A 243 2.03 -24.60 -0.29
C PHE A 243 0.74 -24.51 -1.10
N ALA A 244 0.82 -24.44 -2.43
CA ALA A 244 -0.36 -24.46 -3.29
C ALA A 244 -1.01 -25.85 -3.31
N ALA A 245 -0.21 -26.92 -3.43
CA ALA A 245 -0.69 -28.29 -3.42
C ALA A 245 -1.29 -28.73 -2.08
N ALA A 246 -0.80 -28.19 -0.96
CA ALA A 246 -1.25 -28.56 0.39
C ALA A 246 -2.65 -28.01 0.76
N GLY A 247 -3.27 -27.15 -0.06
CA GLY A 247 -4.70 -26.78 0.02
C GLY A 247 -5.19 -26.08 1.30
N HIS A 248 -4.35 -25.92 2.34
CA HIS A 248 -4.73 -25.37 3.65
C HIS A 248 -3.88 -24.17 4.02
N ARG A 249 -4.03 -23.08 3.25
CA ARG A 249 -3.51 -21.77 3.65
C ARG A 249 -4.39 -21.22 4.76
N LEU A 250 -3.88 -21.17 5.99
CA LEU A 250 -4.39 -20.21 6.98
C LEU A 250 -3.97 -18.81 6.53
N THR A 251 -4.72 -18.20 5.61
CA THR A 251 -4.65 -16.76 5.37
C THR A 251 -5.21 -16.04 6.60
N PRO A 252 -4.41 -15.26 7.35
CA PRO A 252 -4.94 -14.45 8.43
C PRO A 252 -6.03 -13.52 7.89
N ALA A 253 -7.11 -13.34 8.66
CA ALA A 253 -8.25 -12.51 8.29
C ALA A 253 -7.80 -11.14 7.75
N GLY A 254 -7.96 -10.94 6.43
CA GLY A 254 -7.55 -9.72 5.73
C GLY A 254 -6.65 -9.92 4.51
N THR A 255 -6.13 -11.14 4.28
CA THR A 255 -5.48 -11.49 3.01
C THR A 255 -6.53 -12.09 2.07
N LEU A 256 -7.05 -11.26 1.16
CA LEU A 256 -7.88 -11.72 0.05
C LEU A 256 -7.15 -12.84 -0.67
N GLY A 257 -7.85 -13.94 -0.92
CA GLY A 257 -7.29 -15.16 -1.49
C GLY A 257 -6.38 -14.88 -2.67
N ILE A 258 -5.12 -15.26 -2.52
CA ILE A 258 -4.15 -15.31 -3.61
C ILE A 258 -4.75 -16.26 -4.65
N GLY A 259 -5.26 -15.71 -5.75
CA GLY A 259 -5.76 -16.52 -6.85
C GLY A 259 -4.61 -17.26 -7.51
N ASP A 260 -4.85 -18.48 -8.00
CA ASP A 260 -3.87 -19.31 -8.72
C ASP A 260 -3.02 -18.52 -9.73
N ARG A 261 -3.62 -17.54 -10.41
CA ARG A 261 -2.95 -16.67 -11.37
C ARG A 261 -1.81 -15.82 -10.78
N ASP A 262 -1.98 -15.31 -9.56
CA ASP A 262 -0.95 -14.46 -8.92
C ASP A 262 0.25 -15.32 -8.50
N LEU A 263 0.00 -16.56 -8.11
CA LEU A 263 1.03 -17.55 -7.83
C LEU A 263 1.79 -17.95 -9.11
N ASP A 264 1.08 -18.25 -10.20
CA ASP A 264 1.68 -18.60 -11.49
C ASP A 264 2.62 -17.48 -11.98
N VAL A 265 2.18 -16.23 -11.87
CA VAL A 265 2.99 -15.07 -12.25
C VAL A 265 4.27 -14.97 -11.40
N ARG A 266 4.18 -15.21 -10.09
CA ARG A 266 5.36 -15.20 -9.20
C ARG A 266 6.32 -16.32 -9.55
N VAL A 267 5.84 -17.55 -9.72
CA VAL A 267 6.68 -18.70 -10.08
C VAL A 267 7.33 -18.49 -11.44
N GLN A 268 6.60 -18.04 -12.46
CA GLN A 268 7.16 -17.74 -13.78
C GLN A 268 8.27 -16.68 -13.68
N ARG A 269 8.08 -15.65 -12.85
CA ARG A 269 9.07 -14.59 -12.63
C ARG A 269 10.31 -15.05 -11.86
N LEU A 270 10.17 -15.99 -10.94
CA LEU A 270 11.33 -16.59 -10.26
C LEU A 270 12.21 -17.33 -11.28
N LEU A 271 11.60 -18.04 -12.23
CA LEU A 271 12.29 -18.84 -13.24
C LEU A 271 12.85 -18.01 -14.42
N VAL A 272 12.36 -16.79 -14.63
CA VAL A 272 12.83 -15.89 -15.70
C VAL A 272 13.65 -14.75 -15.11
N ALA A 273 14.96 -14.81 -15.28
CA ALA A 273 15.89 -13.76 -14.83
C ALA A 273 15.88 -12.55 -15.79
N ASP A 274 14.89 -11.66 -15.65
CA ASP A 274 14.81 -10.43 -16.44
C ASP A 274 15.35 -9.22 -15.68
N ARG A 275 16.21 -8.43 -16.34
CA ARG A 275 16.74 -7.18 -15.76
C ARG A 275 15.65 -6.10 -15.65
N PRO A 276 15.63 -5.30 -14.57
CA PRO A 276 14.68 -4.21 -14.42
C PRO A 276 14.93 -3.12 -15.49
N PRO A 277 13.89 -2.66 -16.21
CA PRO A 277 14.05 -1.63 -17.23
C PRO A 277 14.25 -0.25 -16.57
N ARG A 278 15.51 0.14 -16.37
CA ARG A 278 15.91 1.35 -15.61
C ARG A 278 15.32 2.64 -16.18
N VAL A 279 15.31 2.80 -17.50
CA VAL A 279 14.78 4.01 -18.18
C VAL A 279 13.28 4.14 -17.94
N LEU A 280 12.51 3.06 -18.15
CA LEU A 280 11.07 3.05 -17.90
C LEU A 280 10.74 3.32 -16.42
N GLY A 281 11.50 2.74 -15.50
CA GLY A 281 11.36 3.01 -14.08
C GLY A 281 11.64 4.47 -13.72
N ALA A 282 12.70 5.06 -14.27
CA ALA A 282 13.03 6.47 -14.05
C ALA A 282 11.96 7.41 -14.63
N THR A 283 11.45 7.13 -15.83
CA THR A 283 10.35 7.90 -16.43
C THR A 283 9.06 7.80 -15.60
N ALA A 284 8.74 6.60 -15.10
CA ALA A 284 7.58 6.40 -14.25
C ALA A 284 7.70 7.18 -12.93
N LEU A 285 8.88 7.18 -12.30
CA LEU A 285 9.14 7.98 -11.10
C LEU A 285 9.04 9.48 -11.37
N ALA A 286 9.56 9.96 -12.50
CA ALA A 286 9.46 11.37 -12.88
C ALA A 286 8.00 11.78 -13.04
N VAL A 287 7.20 11.00 -13.77
CA VAL A 287 5.75 11.24 -13.92
C VAL A 287 5.04 11.23 -12.56
N ALA A 288 5.30 10.22 -11.73
CA ALA A 288 4.70 10.10 -10.40
C ALA A 288 5.08 11.26 -9.48
N ALA A 289 6.34 11.73 -9.54
CA ALA A 289 6.80 12.89 -8.80
C ALA A 289 6.08 14.16 -9.26
N THR A 290 5.97 14.39 -10.58
CA THR A 290 5.24 15.53 -11.13
C THR A 290 3.78 15.54 -10.65
N LEU A 291 3.09 14.41 -10.71
CA LEU A 291 1.70 14.27 -10.25
C LEU A 291 1.52 14.63 -8.78
N VAL A 292 2.49 14.29 -7.91
CA VAL A 292 2.44 14.64 -6.48
C VAL A 292 2.79 16.11 -6.24
N THR A 293 3.79 16.65 -6.94
CA THR A 293 4.25 18.03 -6.72
C THR A 293 3.22 19.07 -7.15
N LEU A 294 2.40 18.77 -8.17
CA LEU A 294 1.38 19.69 -8.67
C LEU A 294 0.38 20.12 -7.57
N PRO A 295 -0.39 19.22 -6.94
CA PRO A 295 -1.34 19.62 -5.89
C PRO A 295 -0.63 20.19 -4.67
N ILE A 296 0.55 19.69 -4.30
CA ILE A 296 1.34 20.24 -3.18
C ILE A 296 1.70 21.70 -3.43
N SER A 297 2.17 22.03 -4.64
CA SER A 297 2.56 23.41 -4.98
C SER A 297 1.39 24.38 -4.81
N LEU A 298 0.18 23.98 -5.18
CA LEU A 298 -1.04 24.79 -5.05
C LEU A 298 -1.50 25.00 -3.59
N PHE A 299 -1.16 24.06 -2.70
CA PHE A 299 -1.42 24.20 -1.27
C PHE A 299 -0.35 24.99 -0.52
N LEU A 300 0.89 25.02 -1.03
CA LEU A 300 2.02 25.72 -0.40
C LEU A 300 2.19 27.17 -0.86
N SER A 301 1.62 27.52 -2.02
CA SER A 301 1.50 28.88 -2.54
C SER A 301 0.34 29.64 -1.91
#